data_AF-A0A1I0X8X3-F1
#
_entry.id   AF-A0A1I0X8X3-F1
#
_cell.length_a   1.000
_cell.length_b   1.000
_cell.length_c   1.000
_cell.angle_alpha   90.00
_cell.angle_beta   90.00
_cell.angle_gamma   90.00
#
_symmetry.space_group_name_H-M   'P 1'
#
loop_
_entity.id
_entity.type
_entity.pdbx_description
1 polymer ?
#
loop_
_entity_poly.entity_id
_entity_poly.type
_entity_poly.pdbx_seq_one_letter_code
_entity_poly.pdbx_strand_id
1 'polypeptide(L)' 'MEHQIAERRIDQMLSRIDAAGAKRHTLAPELTHLIRELQVAGALVPQKLRKLERVLHDEAVEDEMDNLPI' A
#
# COMPACT_ATOMS: atom_id res chain seq x y z
N MET A 1 -3.31 1.00 23.87
CA MET A 1 -1.97 1.16 23.27
C MET A 1 -1.89 0.64 21.83
N GLU A 2 -2.69 -0.34 21.43
CA GLU A 2 -2.62 -0.96 20.09
C GLU A 2 -2.98 -0.02 18.92
N HIS A 3 -3.95 0.89 19.09
CA HIS A 3 -4.30 1.88 18.04
C HIS A 3 -3.13 2.77 17.62
N GLN A 4 -2.32 3.23 18.57
CA GLN A 4 -1.22 4.16 18.31
C GLN A 4 -0.06 3.49 17.53
N ILE A 5 0.10 2.17 17.68
CA ILE A 5 1.08 1.38 16.92
C ILE A 5 0.61 1.21 15.47
N ALA A 6 -0.68 0.92 15.27
CA ALA A 6 -1.27 0.81 13.95
C ALA A 6 -1.17 2.12 13.16
N GLU A 7 -1.50 3.25 13.78
CA GLU A 7 -1.40 4.58 13.15
C GLU A 7 0.05 4.90 12.73
N ARG A 8 1.03 4.59 13.58
CA ARG A 8 2.45 4.80 13.25
C ARG A 8 2.90 3.92 12.08
N ARG A 9 2.47 2.66 12.02
CA ARG A 9 2.79 1.76 10.89
C ARG A 9 2.18 2.26 9.58
N ILE A 10 0.95 2.79 9.64
CA ILE A 10 0.28 3.40 8.49
C ILE A 10 1.06 4.63 8.00
N ASP A 11 1.43 5.53 8.90
CA ASP A 11 2.17 6.75 8.56
C ASP A 11 3.55 6.45 7.94
N GLN A 12 4.26 5.47 8.49
CA GLN A 12 5.52 4.98 7.94
C GLN A 12 5.33 4.37 6.54
N MET A 13 4.27 3.58 6.35
CA MET A 13 3.97 3.00 5.03
C MET A 13 3.69 4.10 4.00
N LEU A 14 2.88 5.09 4.36
CA LEU A 14 2.56 6.22 3.49
C LEU A 14 3.83 7.04 3.13
N SER A 15 4.70 7.28 4.11
CA SER A 15 5.97 7.97 3.88
C SER A 15 6.89 7.20 2.93
N ARG A 16 6.93 5.86 3.04
CA ARG A 16 7.71 5.02 2.12
C ARG A 16 7.14 5.04 0.70
N ILE A 17 5.81 5.00 0.57
CA ILE A 17 5.12 5.08 -0.73
C ILE A 17 5.41 6.43 -1.41
N ASP A 18 5.36 7.52 -0.65
CA ASP A 18 5.70 8.84 -1.17
C ASP A 18 7.17 8.92 -1.60
N ALA A 19 8.09 8.47 -0.74
CA ALA A 19 9.53 8.46 -1.04
C ALA A 19 9.92 7.56 -2.22
N ALA A 20 9.14 6.51 -2.51
CA ALA A 20 9.40 5.62 -3.63
C ALA A 20 9.10 6.25 -5.01
N GLY A 21 8.34 7.34 -5.06
CA GLY A 21 8.06 8.09 -6.29
C GLY A 21 7.47 7.21 -7.40
N ALA A 22 8.10 7.19 -8.58
CA ALA A 22 7.64 6.43 -9.74
C ALA A 22 7.59 4.91 -9.53
N LYS A 23 8.38 4.38 -8.57
CA LYS A 23 8.41 2.94 -8.25
C LYS A 23 7.52 2.59 -7.06
N ARG A 24 6.64 3.49 -6.62
CA ARG A 24 5.76 3.25 -5.47
C ARG A 24 4.89 2.00 -5.60
N HIS A 25 4.57 1.58 -6.82
CA HIS A 25 3.82 0.37 -7.11
C HIS A 25 4.50 -0.90 -6.56
N THR A 26 5.84 -0.90 -6.41
CA THR A 26 6.56 -2.05 -5.82
C THR A 26 6.22 -2.28 -4.35
N LEU A 27 5.63 -1.28 -3.68
CA LEU A 27 5.18 -1.37 -2.29
C LEU A 27 3.71 -1.82 -2.16
N ALA A 28 3.00 -2.06 -3.28
CA ALA A 28 1.63 -2.57 -3.25
C ALA A 28 1.47 -3.84 -2.40
N PRO A 29 2.35 -4.87 -2.52
CA PRO A 29 2.22 -6.09 -1.72
C PRO A 29 2.36 -5.84 -0.22
N GLU A 30 3.26 -4.94 0.18
CA GLU A 30 3.45 -4.56 1.58
C GLU A 30 2.26 -3.77 2.13
N LEU A 31 1.68 -2.86 1.33
CA LEU A 31 0.47 -2.13 1.71
C LEU A 31 -0.73 -3.08 1.86
N THR A 32 -0.91 -4.03 0.93
CA THR A 32 -1.94 -5.07 1.04
C THR A 32 -1.76 -5.92 2.30
N HIS A 33 -0.53 -6.29 2.63
CA HIS A 33 -0.24 -7.04 3.86
C HIS A 33 -0.64 -6.23 5.11
N LEU A 34 -0.25 -4.96 5.19
CA LEU A 34 -0.62 -4.09 6.30
C LEU A 34 -2.15 -3.93 6.43
N ILE A 35 -2.85 -3.75 5.31
CA ILE A 35 -4.32 -3.68 5.31
C ILE A 35 -4.93 -4.97 5.86
N ARG A 36 -4.43 -6.14 5.45
CA ARG A 36 -4.91 -7.43 5.97
C ARG A 36 -4.64 -7.60 7.46
N GLU A 37 -3.45 -7.23 7.94
CA GLU A 37 -3.14 -7.25 9.37
C GLU A 37 -4.11 -6.38 10.18
N LEU A 38 -4.40 -5.16 9.69
CA LEU A 38 -5.37 -4.27 10.34
C LEU A 38 -6.77 -4.90 10.38
N GLN A 39 -7.22 -5.53 9.28
CA GLN A 39 -8.52 -6.20 9.22
C GLN A 39 -8.61 -7.38 10.20
N VAL A 40 -7.57 -8.24 10.24
CA VAL A 40 -7.52 -9.41 11.12
C VAL A 40 -7.49 -8.98 12.59
N ALA A 41 -6.81 -7.88 12.91
CA ALA A 41 -6.82 -7.28 14.23
C ALA A 41 -8.14 -6.58 14.61
N GLY A 42 -9.14 -6.55 13.71
CA GLY A 42 -10.40 -5.84 13.91
C GLY A 42 -10.27 -4.31 13.87
N ALA A 43 -9.12 -3.79 13.41
CA ALA A 43 -8.89 -2.36 13.28
C ALA A 43 -9.61 -1.79 12.06
N LEU A 44 -10.04 -0.53 12.18
CA LEU A 44 -10.65 0.18 11.07
C LEU A 44 -9.59 0.46 10.01
N VAL A 45 -9.84 0.00 8.77
CA VAL A 45 -9.01 0.34 7.61
C VAL A 45 -9.56 1.61 6.97
N PRO A 46 -8.81 2.72 6.95
CA PRO A 46 -9.23 3.94 6.25
C PRO A 46 -9.48 3.68 4.77
N GLN A 47 -10.58 4.22 4.23
CA GLN A 47 -10.91 4.08 2.80
C GLN A 47 -9.80 4.60 1.88
N LYS A 48 -9.05 5.61 2.33
CA LYS A 48 -7.90 6.16 1.60
C LYS A 48 -6.81 5.10 1.37
N LEU A 49 -6.55 4.21 2.33
CA LEU A 49 -5.56 3.14 2.16
C LEU A 49 -6.00 2.11 1.12
N ARG A 50 -7.28 1.73 1.12
CA ARG A 50 -7.81 0.80 0.10
C ARG A 50 -7.78 1.41 -1.30
N LYS A 51 -8.06 2.71 -1.42
CA LYS A 51 -7.96 3.43 -2.69
C LYS A 51 -6.51 3.45 -3.18
N LEU A 52 -5.57 3.75 -2.28
CA LEU A 52 -4.15 3.76 -2.59
C LEU A 52 -3.65 2.38 -3.00
N GLU A 53 -4.02 1.33 -2.28
CA GLU A 53 -3.65 -0.06 -2.63
C GLU A 53 -4.10 -0.41 -4.05
N ARG A 54 -5.34 -0.08 -4.43
CA ARG A 54 -5.82 -0.30 -5.79
C ARG A 54 -5.01 0.48 -6.82
N VAL A 55 -4.72 1.76 -6.57
CA VAL A 55 -3.89 2.59 -7.47
C VAL A 55 -2.50 1.99 -7.66
N LEU A 56 -1.85 1.54 -6.59
CA LEU A 56 -0.53 0.91 -6.69
C LEU A 56 -0.57 -0.42 -7.45
N HIS A 57 -1.68 -1.17 -7.32
CA HIS A 57 -1.89 -2.39 -8.09
C HIS A 57 -2.08 -2.12 -9.59
N ASP A 58 -2.88 -1.10 -9.93
CA ASP A 58 -3.10 -0.70 -11.32
C ASP A 58 -1.76 -0.24 -11.95
N GLU A 59 -0.97 0.56 -11.24
CA GLU A 59 0.37 0.99 -11.66
C GLU A 59 1.34 -0.18 -11.87
N ALA A 60 1.29 -1.20 -11.01
CA ALA A 60 2.13 -2.39 -11.16
C ALA A 60 1.78 -3.20 -12.42
N VAL A 61 0.48 -3.28 -12.75
CA VAL A 61 0.03 -3.93 -13.98
C VAL A 61 0.47 -3.13 -15.19
N GLU A 62 0.34 -1.80 -15.17
CA GLU A 62 0.82 -0.93 -16.25
C GLU A 62 2.33 -1.08 -16.48
N ASP A 63 3.15 -1.08 -15.43
CA ASP A 63 4.60 -1.26 -15.52
C ASP A 63 5.00 -2.64 -16.08
N GLU A 64 4.26 -3.70 -15.73
CA GLU A 64 4.47 -5.04 -16.29
C GLU A 64 4.15 -5.07 -17.79
N MET A 65 3.07 -4.40 -18.21
CA MET A 65 2.65 -4.35 -19.61
C MET A 65 3.60 -3.49 -20.49
N ASP A 66 4.09 -2.36 -19.98
CA ASP A 66 5.07 -1.50 -20.67
C ASP A 66 6.41 -2.22 -20.92
N ASN A 67 6.74 -3.22 -20.09
CA ASN A 67 7.96 -4.01 -20.18
C ASN A 67 7.82 -5.29 -21.03
N LEU A 68 6.66 -5.54 -21.66
CA LEU A 68 6.50 -6.70 -22.55
C LEU A 68 7.23 -6.47 -23.89
N PRO A 69 8.12 -7.38 -24.32
CA PRO A 69 8.72 -7.30 -25.64
C PRO A 69 7.64 -7.51 -26.71
N ILE A 70 7.58 -6.59 -27.68
CA ILE A 70 6.78 -6.76 -28.91
C ILE A 70 7.44 -7.80 -29.82
#